data_AF-W1YH40-F1
#
_entry.id   AF-W1YH40-F1
#
_cell.length_a   1.000
_cell.length_b   1.000
_cell.length_c   1.000
_cell.angle_alpha   90.00
_cell.angle_beta   90.00
_cell.angle_gamma   90.00
#
_symmetry.space_group_name_H-M   'P 1'
#
loop_
_entity.id
_entity.type
_entity.pdbx_description
1 polymer ?
#
loop_
_entity_poly.entity_id
_entity_poly.type
_entity_poly.pdbx_seq_one_letter_code
_entity_poly.pdbx_strand_id
1 'polypeptide(L)'
;TLFSSDTLTITGTGSLTVTGNSNDGISSKNGLAITGAPPITVPAADDGVRGKDWLLVSGGSLTVTAGGDGLKSTEDDDETKGFVALGEAE
;
A
#
# COMPACT_ATOMS: atom_id res chain seq x y z
N THR A 1 11.53 -0.48 4.59
CA THR A 1 10.39 -1.22 4.02
C THR A 1 9.64 -1.94 5.12
N LEU A 2 8.30 -1.86 5.10
CA LEU A 2 7.41 -2.76 5.83
C LEU A 2 6.90 -3.81 4.84
N PHE A 3 7.15 -5.09 5.12
CA PHE A 3 6.89 -6.17 4.17
C PHE A 3 6.06 -7.28 4.80
N SER A 4 5.14 -7.86 4.02
CA SER A 4 4.44 -9.09 4.35
C SER A 4 4.50 -10.10 3.20
N SER A 5 4.74 -11.37 3.52
CA SER A 5 4.61 -12.48 2.56
C SER A 5 3.15 -12.90 2.33
N ASP A 6 2.22 -12.30 3.07
CA ASP A 6 0.77 -12.52 2.98
C ASP A 6 0.04 -11.17 3.06
N THR A 7 -1.28 -11.18 3.16
CA THR A 7 -2.13 -9.99 3.23
C THR A 7 -1.75 -9.12 4.42
N LEU A 8 -1.62 -7.81 4.18
CA LEU A 8 -1.28 -6.83 5.19
C LEU A 8 -2.43 -5.82 5.34
N THR A 9 -2.94 -5.67 6.56
CA THR A 9 -3.91 -4.63 6.90
C THR A 9 -3.28 -3.61 7.85
N ILE A 10 -3.31 -2.34 7.47
CA ILE A 10 -2.93 -1.21 8.31
C ILE A 10 -4.21 -0.48 8.72
N THR A 11 -4.39 -0.26 10.03
CA THR A 11 -5.60 0.34 10.59
C THR A 11 -5.31 1.07 11.91
N GLY A 12 -6.35 1.66 12.50
CA GLY A 12 -6.30 2.41 13.76
C GLY A 12 -6.28 3.92 13.56
N THR A 13 -5.82 4.65 14.57
CA THR A 13 -5.77 6.13 14.57
C THR A 13 -4.38 6.67 14.90
N GLY A 14 -3.40 5.78 15.13
CA GLY A 14 -2.01 6.16 15.36
C GLY A 14 -1.31 6.56 14.07
N SER A 15 -0.23 7.33 14.18
CA SER A 15 0.60 7.70 13.04
C SER A 15 1.61 6.62 12.69
N LEU A 16 1.90 6.49 11.39
CA LEU A 16 2.89 5.56 10.87
C LEU A 16 3.78 6.24 9.82
N THR A 17 5.10 6.13 9.98
CA THR A 17 6.07 6.53 8.96
C THR A 17 6.90 5.33 8.55
N VAL A 18 6.93 5.02 7.25
CA VAL A 18 7.73 3.91 6.72
C VAL A 18 8.66 4.41 5.62
N THR A 19 9.96 4.37 5.87
CA THR A 19 10.98 4.77 4.90
C THR A 19 11.50 3.55 4.13
N GLY A 20 11.33 3.54 2.80
CA GLY A 20 11.92 2.60 1.85
C GLY A 20 13.18 3.17 1.21
N ASN A 21 14.34 3.12 1.88
CA ASN A 21 15.56 3.81 1.43
C ASN A 21 16.14 3.31 0.09
N SER A 22 15.86 2.08 -0.30
CA SER A 22 16.45 1.44 -1.50
C SER A 22 15.48 0.51 -2.22
N ASN A 23 14.21 0.52 -1.82
CA ASN A 23 13.18 -0.41 -2.27
C ASN A 23 11.80 0.19 -1.94
N ASP A 24 10.75 -0.62 -2.11
CA ASP A 24 9.39 -0.26 -1.76
C ASP A 24 9.26 0.27 -0.32
N GLY A 25 8.34 1.21 -0.12
CA GLY A 25 7.98 1.70 1.20
C GLY A 25 7.23 0.64 2.01
N ILE A 26 6.02 0.31 1.58
CA ILE A 26 5.17 -0.72 2.17
C ILE A 26 4.79 -1.72 1.08
N SER A 27 5.01 -3.02 1.31
CA SER A 27 4.68 -4.05 0.33
C SER A 27 4.09 -5.34 0.89
N SER A 28 3.19 -5.96 0.13
CA SER A 28 2.64 -7.29 0.38
C SER A 28 2.70 -8.16 -0.88
N LYS A 29 3.00 -9.45 -0.69
CA LYS A 29 2.90 -10.48 -1.76
C LYS A 29 1.47 -10.87 -2.12
N ASN A 30 0.49 -10.58 -1.27
CA ASN A 30 -0.94 -10.76 -1.53
C ASN A 30 -1.59 -9.37 -1.56
N GLY A 31 -2.64 -9.17 -0.76
CA GLY A 31 -3.35 -7.90 -0.64
C GLY A 31 -2.76 -6.92 0.36
N LEU A 32 -2.96 -5.62 0.13
CA LEU A 32 -2.62 -4.57 1.07
C LEU A 32 -3.84 -3.66 1.29
N ALA A 33 -4.37 -3.64 2.51
CA ALA A 33 -5.48 -2.77 2.91
C ALA A 33 -5.02 -1.68 3.86
N ILE A 34 -5.41 -0.44 3.59
CA ILE A 34 -5.31 0.69 4.51
C ILE A 34 -6.74 1.13 4.84
N THR A 35 -7.07 1.06 6.13
CA THR A 35 -8.41 1.33 6.66
C THR A 35 -8.32 2.20 7.93
N GLY A 36 -9.45 2.60 8.48
CA GLY A 36 -9.50 3.40 9.71
C GLY A 36 -9.12 4.86 9.46
N ALA A 37 -8.41 5.49 10.40
CA ALA A 37 -8.00 6.89 10.30
C ALA A 37 -6.51 7.14 10.64
N PRO A 38 -5.54 6.26 10.29
CA PRO A 38 -4.13 6.54 10.54
C PRO A 38 -3.60 7.58 9.54
N PRO A 39 -2.82 8.58 9.98
CA PRO A 39 -1.95 9.32 9.08
C PRO A 39 -0.69 8.48 8.77
N ILE A 40 -0.46 8.21 7.50
CA ILE A 40 0.64 7.37 6.99
C ILE A 40 1.53 8.21 6.06
N THR A 41 2.85 8.17 6.29
CA THR A 41 3.85 8.81 5.43
C THR A 41 4.86 7.79 4.91
N VAL A 42 5.05 7.74 3.59
CA VAL A 42 5.85 6.72 2.91
C VAL A 42 6.82 7.34 1.90
N PRO A 43 8.03 7.75 2.33
CA PRO A 43 9.13 8.03 1.41
C PRO A 43 9.79 6.71 0.95
N ALA A 44 9.81 6.46 -0.35
CA ALA A 44 10.34 5.25 -0.97
C ALA A 44 11.25 5.58 -2.16
N ALA A 45 12.31 4.78 -2.35
CA ALA A 45 13.23 4.89 -3.47
C ALA A 45 12.73 4.17 -4.73
N ASP A 46 11.91 3.13 -4.58
CA ASP A 46 11.21 2.44 -5.67
C ASP A 46 9.71 2.71 -5.55
N ASP A 47 8.86 1.72 -5.29
CA ASP A 47 7.41 1.94 -5.17
C ASP A 47 6.99 2.40 -3.77
N GLY A 48 5.97 3.25 -3.66
CA GLY A 48 5.48 3.74 -2.39
C GLY A 48 4.75 2.66 -1.58
N VAL A 49 3.53 2.34 -2.02
CA VAL A 49 2.68 1.30 -1.42
C VAL A 49 2.29 0.30 -2.49
N ARG A 50 2.61 -0.97 -2.25
CA ARG A 50 2.39 -2.04 -3.21
C ARG A 50 1.69 -3.25 -2.60
N GLY A 51 0.50 -3.58 -3.08
CA GLY A 51 -0.11 -4.89 -2.85
C GLY A 51 -0.07 -5.68 -4.16
N LYS A 52 0.65 -6.80 -4.20
CA LYS A 52 0.80 -7.58 -5.45
C LYS A 52 -0.57 -7.91 -6.04
N ASP A 53 -1.44 -8.54 -5.25
CA ASP A 53 -2.75 -9.01 -5.70
C ASP A 53 -3.76 -7.86 -5.77
N TRP A 54 -3.73 -6.94 -4.81
CA TRP A 54 -4.57 -5.74 -4.81
C TRP A 54 -4.08 -4.74 -3.77
N LEU A 55 -4.41 -3.47 -4.00
CA LEU A 55 -4.23 -2.39 -3.05
C LEU A 55 -5.57 -1.71 -2.80
N LEU A 56 -6.03 -1.70 -1.55
CA LEU A 56 -7.23 -1.01 -1.10
C LEU A 56 -6.86 0.09 -0.11
N VAL A 57 -7.27 1.32 -0.39
CA VAL A 57 -7.17 2.45 0.54
C VAL A 57 -8.57 3.01 0.75
N SER A 58 -9.26 2.50 1.77
CA SER A 58 -10.62 2.95 2.11
C SER A 58 -10.65 3.95 3.26
N GLY A 59 -9.53 4.16 3.96
CA GLY A 59 -9.45 5.13 5.05
C GLY A 59 -8.04 5.67 5.30
N GLY A 60 -7.91 6.51 6.32
CA GLY A 60 -6.66 7.18 6.69
C GLY A 60 -6.30 8.35 5.79
N SER A 61 -5.16 8.97 6.09
CA SER A 61 -4.48 9.89 5.17
C SER A 61 -3.15 9.28 4.75
N LEU A 62 -2.85 9.26 3.46
CA LEU A 62 -1.68 8.60 2.91
C LEU A 62 -0.85 9.59 2.11
N THR A 63 0.33 9.92 2.61
CA THR A 63 1.31 10.77 1.92
C THR A 63 2.44 9.90 1.40
N VAL A 64 2.62 9.86 0.09
CA VAL A 64 3.63 9.01 -0.57
C VAL A 64 4.56 9.86 -1.42
N THR A 65 5.86 9.63 -1.26
CA THR A 65 6.89 10.11 -2.19
C THR A 65 7.66 8.89 -2.66
N ALA A 66 7.54 8.54 -3.94
CA ALA A 66 8.15 7.35 -4.52
C ALA A 66 9.09 7.73 -5.66
N GLY A 67 10.17 6.96 -5.85
CA GLY A 67 11.03 7.07 -7.03
C GLY A 67 10.43 6.34 -8.25
N GLY A 68 9.71 5.26 -7.99
CA GLY A 68 8.86 4.51 -8.92
C GLY A 68 7.39 4.90 -8.78
N ASP A 69 6.51 3.91 -8.65
CA ASP A 69 5.06 4.15 -8.59
C ASP A 69 4.63 4.54 -7.18
N GLY A 70 3.76 5.55 -7.05
CA GLY A 70 3.22 5.94 -5.74
C GLY A 70 2.38 4.82 -5.12
N LEU A 71 1.42 4.30 -5.88
CA LEU A 71 0.51 3.23 -5.49
C LEU A 71 0.50 2.19 -6.61
N LYS A 72 0.67 0.90 -6.26
CA LYS A 72 0.87 -0.15 -7.26
C LYS A 72 0.19 -1.48 -6.89
N SER A 73 -0.30 -2.14 -7.92
CA SER A 73 -0.59 -3.57 -7.94
C SER A 73 0.06 -4.18 -9.19
N THR A 74 0.41 -5.47 -9.14
CA THR A 74 1.22 -6.11 -10.20
C THR A 74 0.73 -7.50 -10.59
N GLU A 75 -0.47 -7.89 -10.19
CA GLU A 75 -1.10 -9.12 -10.66
C GLU A 75 -1.72 -8.88 -12.03
N ASP A 76 -1.43 -9.75 -13.00
CA ASP A 76 -1.93 -9.72 -14.37
C ASP A 76 -2.46 -11.08 -14.88
N ASP A 77 -2.56 -12.10 -14.02
CA ASP A 77 -2.99 -13.46 -14.36
C ASP A 77 -4.44 -13.78 -13.89
N ASP A 78 -5.02 -12.99 -12.97
CA ASP A 78 -6.35 -13.18 -12.39
C ASP A 78 -7.19 -11.90 -12.52
N GLU A 79 -8.28 -11.95 -13.29
CA GLU A 79 -9.17 -10.81 -13.56
C GLU A 79 -9.85 -10.23 -12.31
N THR A 80 -9.83 -10.95 -11.18
CA THR A 80 -10.35 -10.46 -9.88
C THR A 80 -9.32 -9.71 -9.04
N LYS A 81 -8.08 -9.59 -9.54
CA LYS A 81 -6.91 -9.01 -8.87
C LYS A 81 -6.30 -7.90 -9.73
N GLY A 82 -5.11 -7.43 -9.36
CA GLY A 82 -4.35 -6.42 -10.11
C GLY A 82 -4.87 -4.99 -9.92
N PHE A 83 -5.84 -4.77 -9.05
CA PHE A 83 -6.49 -3.47 -8.90
C PHE A 83 -5.87 -2.60 -7.81
N VAL A 84 -6.02 -1.29 -7.98
CA VAL A 84 -5.83 -0.27 -6.94
C VAL A 84 -7.16 0.44 -6.73
N ALA A 85 -7.72 0.37 -5.52
CA ALA A 85 -8.99 0.99 -5.16
C ALA A 85 -8.78 2.09 -4.10
N LEU A 86 -9.33 3.27 -4.36
CA LEU A 86 -9.31 4.42 -3.44
C LEU A 86 -10.75 4.80 -3.07
N GLY A 87 -11.04 4.84 -1.76
CA GLY A 87 -12.37 5.10 -1.22
C GLY A 87 -13.10 3.83 -0.79
N GLU A 88 -14.38 3.99 -0.46
CA GLU A 88 -15.29 2.87 -0.22
C GLU A 88 -15.63 2.24 -1.58
N ALA A 89 -15.46 0.92 -1.71
CA ALA A 89 -16.04 0.21 -2.84
C ALA A 89 -17.56 0.16 -2.62
N GLU A 90 -18.31 1.03 -3.29
CA GLU A 90 -19.77 0.89 -3.44
C GLU A 90 -20.13 -0.20 -4.47
#